data_AF-A0A7C5DLZ1-F1
#
_entry.id   AF-A0A7C5DLZ1-F1
#
_cell.length_a   1.000
_cell.length_b   1.000
_cell.length_c   1.000
_cell.angle_alpha   90.00
_cell.angle_beta   90.00
_cell.angle_gamma   90.00
#
_symmetry.space_group_name_H-M   'P 1'
#
loop_
_entity.id
_entity.type
_entity.pdbx_description
1 polymer ?
#
loop_
_entity_poly.entity_id
_entity_poly.type
_entity_poly.pdbx_seq_one_letter_code
_entity_poly.pdbx_strand_id
1 'polypeptide(L)' 'MKKGIILDIDLMKAFQKLLERLQKHNMINPEVNSYNATKIFYSVLLTQMMMYIFDPELDNEKLFDNIDEIIDLIFQGMKP' A
#
# COMPACT_ATOMS: atom_id res chain seq x y z
N MET A 1 9.96 12.28 -19.25
CA MET A 1 8.61 12.09 -18.64
C MET A 1 8.07 10.66 -18.69
N LYS A 2 8.36 9.81 -19.69
CA LYS A 2 7.80 8.43 -19.76
C LYS A 2 8.27 7.45 -18.66
N LYS A 3 9.44 7.65 -18.05
CA LYS A 3 10.00 6.71 -17.05
C LYS A 3 9.27 6.72 -15.70
N GLY A 4 8.73 7.87 -15.27
CA GLY A 4 8.01 7.97 -13.97
C GLY A 4 6.68 7.21 -13.97
N ILE A 5 5.90 7.35 -15.05
CA ILE A 5 4.58 6.69 -15.19
C ILE A 5 4.71 5.16 -15.29
N ILE A 6 5.82 4.66 -15.88
CA ILE A 6 6.07 3.22 -16.00
C ILE A 6 6.38 2.60 -14.63
N LEU A 7 7.14 3.30 -13.77
CA LEU A 7 7.45 2.83 -12.41
C LEU A 7 6.18 2.71 -11.55
N ASP A 8 5.26 3.67 -11.62
CA ASP A 8 3.99 3.65 -10.87
C ASP A 8 3.10 2.46 -11.25
N ILE A 9 2.95 2.19 -12.54
CA ILE A 9 2.10 1.09 -13.04
C ILE A 9 2.67 -0.28 -12.67
N ASP A 10 4.00 -0.44 -12.73
CA ASP A 10 4.64 -1.70 -12.41
C ASP A 10 4.62 -1.98 -10.89
N LEU A 11 4.72 -0.95 -10.05
CA LEU A 11 4.58 -1.08 -8.60
C LEU A 11 3.15 -1.47 -8.19
N MET A 12 2.13 -0.83 -8.77
CA MET A 12 0.74 -1.22 -8.55
C MET A 12 0.49 -2.68 -8.96
N LYS A 13 1.00 -3.11 -10.12
CA LYS A 13 0.87 -4.51 -10.56
C LYS A 13 1.58 -5.48 -9.61
N ALA A 14 2.74 -5.11 -9.08
CA ALA A 14 3.47 -5.94 -8.12
C ALA A 14 2.67 -6.13 -6.82
N PHE A 15 2.10 -5.05 -6.28
CA PHE A 15 1.23 -5.12 -5.09
C PHE A 15 -0.02 -5.95 -5.33
N GLN A 16 -0.69 -5.79 -6.47
CA GLN A 16 -1.85 -6.60 -6.79
C GLN A 16 -1.52 -8.09 -6.81
N LYS A 17 -0.41 -8.47 -7.44
CA LYS A 17 0.05 -9.87 -7.44
C LYS A 17 0.40 -10.39 -6.05
N LEU A 18 0.91 -9.54 -5.16
CA LEU A 18 1.17 -9.91 -3.77
C LEU A 18 -0.14 -10.23 -3.05
N LEU A 19 -1.15 -9.35 -3.14
CA LEU A 19 -2.46 -9.58 -2.53
C LEU A 19 -3.12 -10.86 -3.07
N GLU A 20 -3.07 -11.09 -4.39
CA GLU A 20 -3.59 -12.32 -5.00
C GLU A 20 -2.88 -13.59 -4.48
N ARG A 21 -1.57 -13.51 -4.18
CA ARG A 21 -0.82 -14.63 -3.58
C ARG A 21 -1.23 -14.84 -2.12
N LEU A 22 -1.37 -13.77 -1.35
CA LEU A 22 -1.80 -13.84 0.05
C LEU A 22 -3.19 -14.46 0.17
N GLN A 23 -4.10 -14.14 -0.75
CA GLN A 23 -5.41 -14.80 -0.86
C GLN A 23 -5.31 -16.30 -1.13
N LYS A 24 -4.45 -16.71 -2.08
CA LYS A 24 -4.20 -18.14 -2.38
C LYS A 24 -3.66 -18.93 -1.18
N HIS A 25 -3.00 -18.25 -0.24
CA HIS A 25 -2.48 -18.84 0.99
C HIS A 25 -3.41 -18.65 2.21
N ASN A 26 -4.66 -18.22 1.99
CA ASN A 26 -5.65 -17.96 3.06
C ASN A 26 -5.17 -16.93 4.10
N MET A 27 -4.27 -16.02 3.72
CA MET A 27 -3.81 -14.92 4.60
C MET A 27 -4.72 -13.69 4.49
N ILE A 28 -5.49 -13.59 3.40
CA ILE A 28 -6.46 -12.52 3.13
C ILE A 28 -7.78 -13.16 2.70
N ASN A 29 -8.89 -12.57 3.10
CA ASN A 29 -10.24 -12.97 2.71
C ASN A 29 -10.36 -13.04 1.16
N PRO A 30 -10.86 -14.16 0.60
CA PRO A 30 -10.97 -14.34 -0.85
C PRO A 30 -11.98 -13.40 -1.53
N GLU A 31 -12.91 -12.80 -0.79
CA GLU A 31 -13.87 -11.83 -1.31
C GLU A 31 -13.26 -10.43 -1.51
N VAL A 32 -12.07 -10.18 -0.96
CA VAL A 32 -11.37 -8.92 -1.14
C VAL A 32 -10.98 -8.77 -2.62
N ASN A 33 -11.42 -7.68 -3.24
CA ASN A 33 -10.99 -7.37 -4.60
C ASN A 33 -9.54 -6.85 -4.59
N SER A 34 -8.59 -7.68 -5.01
CA SER A 34 -7.14 -7.37 -5.00
C SER A 34 -6.78 -6.08 -5.75
N TYR A 35 -7.50 -5.71 -6.82
CA TYR A 35 -7.26 -4.46 -7.55
C TYR A 35 -7.68 -3.23 -6.74
N ASN A 36 -8.87 -3.26 -6.14
CA ASN A 36 -9.35 -2.17 -5.29
C ASN A 36 -8.50 -2.03 -4.02
N ALA A 37 -8.14 -3.14 -3.39
CA ALA A 37 -7.26 -3.16 -2.22
C ALA A 37 -5.88 -2.55 -2.55
N THR A 38 -5.31 -2.91 -3.70
CA THR A 38 -4.05 -2.31 -4.19
C THR A 38 -4.17 -0.79 -4.38
N LYS A 39 -5.28 -0.31 -4.96
CA LYS A 39 -5.52 1.12 -5.14
C LYS A 39 -5.57 1.86 -3.81
N ILE A 40 -6.32 1.33 -2.84
CA ILE A 40 -6.43 1.92 -1.50
C ILE A 40 -5.04 1.98 -0.87
N PHE A 41 -4.32 0.86 -0.84
CA PHE A 41 -2.98 0.76 -0.28
C PHE A 41 -2.02 1.80 -0.91
N TYR A 42 -1.99 1.85 -2.23
CA TYR A 42 -1.13 2.77 -2.98
C TYR A 42 -1.48 4.24 -2.72
N SER A 43 -2.77 4.58 -2.69
CA SER A 43 -3.22 5.94 -2.39
C SER A 43 -2.82 6.37 -0.98
N VAL A 44 -2.97 5.52 0.02
CA VAL A 44 -2.60 5.86 1.39
C VAL A 44 -1.08 6.04 1.52
N LEU A 45 -0.28 5.15 0.92
CA LEU A 45 1.18 5.29 0.92
C LEU A 45 1.62 6.62 0.29
N LEU A 46 1.04 6.97 -0.86
CA LEU A 46 1.28 8.25 -1.52
C LEU A 46 0.92 9.44 -0.63
N THR A 47 -0.21 9.38 0.07
CA THR A 47 -0.61 10.42 1.02
C THR A 47 0.41 10.58 2.15
N GLN A 48 0.90 9.47 2.74
CA GLN A 48 1.94 9.53 3.79
C GLN A 48 3.24 10.13 3.27
N MET A 49 3.69 9.71 2.08
CA MET A 49 4.88 10.27 1.45
C MET A 49 4.73 11.77 1.15
N MET A 50 3.54 12.20 0.72
CA MET A 50 3.26 13.62 0.49
C MET A 50 3.29 14.41 1.81
N MET A 51 2.70 13.88 2.89
CA MET A 51 2.79 14.52 4.21
C MET A 51 4.24 14.67 4.66
N TYR A 52 5.07 13.65 4.51
CA TYR A 52 6.51 13.74 4.79
C TYR A 52 7.24 14.84 3.99
N ILE A 53 6.88 15.04 2.71
CA ILE A 53 7.50 16.09 1.90
C ILE A 53 7.13 17.50 2.38
N PHE A 54 5.93 17.69 2.91
CA PHE A 54 5.40 19.01 3.26
C PHE A 54 5.41 19.32 4.77
N ASP A 55 5.59 18.32 5.61
CA ASP A 55 5.63 18.46 7.07
C ASP A 55 7.08 18.47 7.58
N PRO A 56 7.59 19.62 8.04
CA PRO A 56 8.96 19.74 8.55
C PRO A 56 9.20 19.01 9.88
N GLU A 57 8.16 18.54 10.57
CA GLU A 57 8.25 17.83 11.85
C GLU A 57 8.22 16.29 11.69
N LEU A 58 7.99 15.81 10.46
CA LEU A 58 7.99 14.40 10.13
C LEU A 58 9.40 13.97 9.72
N ASP A 59 10.02 13.10 10.52
CA ASP A 59 11.27 12.44 10.16
C ASP A 59 10.99 11.07 9.51
N ASN A 60 12.06 10.42 9.04
CA ASN A 60 11.94 9.11 8.40
C ASN A 60 11.38 8.05 9.37
N GLU A 61 11.72 8.11 10.66
CA GLU A 61 11.30 7.12 11.64
C GLU A 61 9.78 7.18 11.84
N LYS A 62 9.24 8.37 12.11
CA LYS A 62 7.79 8.59 12.19
C LYS A 62 7.05 8.25 10.89
N LEU A 63 7.66 8.53 9.73
CA LEU A 63 7.07 8.14 8.45
C LEU A 63 6.92 6.62 8.35
N PHE A 64 7.97 5.86 8.70
CA PHE A 64 7.92 4.41 8.65
C PHE A 64 6.96 3.83 9.69
N ASP A 65 6.91 4.38 10.90
CA ASP A 65 5.94 3.98 11.92
C ASP A 65 4.50 4.18 11.44
N ASN A 66 4.19 5.34 10.85
CA ASN A 66 2.86 5.61 10.30
C ASN A 66 2.52 4.66 9.14
N ILE A 67 3.48 4.36 8.26
CA ILE A 67 3.29 3.41 7.17
C ILE A 67 3.01 2.00 7.72
N ASP A 68 3.74 1.57 8.75
CA ASP A 68 3.57 0.26 9.37
C ASP A 68 2.21 0.12 10.04
N GLU A 69 1.77 1.12 10.81
CA GLU A 69 0.44 1.14 11.42
C GLU A 69 -0.67 1.06 10.37
N ILE A 70 -0.53 1.78 9.27
CA ILE A 70 -1.48 1.76 8.15
C ILE A 70 -1.50 0.40 7.46
N ILE A 71 -0.34 -0.21 7.23
CA ILE A 71 -0.24 -1.56 6.69
C ILE A 71 -1.04 -2.49 7.60
N ASP A 72 -0.80 -2.46 8.90
CA ASP A 72 -1.49 -3.30 9.88
C ASP A 72 -3.01 -3.09 9.86
N LEU A 73 -3.48 -1.84 9.83
CA LEU A 73 -4.92 -1.54 9.75
C LEU A 73 -5.56 -2.09 8.47
N ILE A 74 -4.89 -1.91 7.33
CA ILE A 74 -5.37 -2.42 6.04
C ILE A 74 -5.42 -3.95 6.07
N PHE A 75 -4.36 -4.61 6.58
CA PHE A 75 -4.30 -6.06 6.68
C PHE A 75 -5.32 -6.63 7.67
N GLN A 76 -5.57 -5.97 8.80
CA GLN A 76 -6.62 -6.36 9.75
C GLN A 76 -8.00 -6.38 9.09
N GLY A 77 -8.33 -5.38 8.27
CA GLY A 77 -9.59 -5.34 7.53
C GLY A 77 -9.69 -6.37 6.40
N MET A 78 -8.58 -7.02 6.05
CA MET A 78 -8.49 -8.03 4.99
C MET A 78 -8.33 -9.45 5.54
N LYS A 79 -8.25 -9.66 6.85
CA LYS A 79 -8.12 -11.00 7.44
C LYS A 79 -9.31 -11.90 7.05
N PRO A 80 -9.10 -13.23 6.96
CA PRO A 80 -10.17 -14.20 6.69
C PRO A 80 -11.35 -14.09 7.66
#